data_AF-A0AAV2YWT7-F1
#
_entry.id   AF-A0AAV2YWT7-F1
#
_cell.length_a   1.000
_cell.length_b   1.000
_cell.length_c   1.000
_cell.angle_alpha   90.00
_cell.angle_beta   90.00
_cell.angle_gamma   90.00
#
_symmetry.space_group_name_H-M   'P 1'
#
loop_
_entity.id
_entity.type
_entity.pdbx_description
1 polymer ?
#
loop_
_entity_poly.entity_id
_entity_poly.type
_entity_poly.pdbx_seq_one_letter_code
_entity_poly.pdbx_strand_id
1 'polypeptide(L)'
;MRVVDDVKSDRLVELQDTLPVLIMPFWDNAIYGRYAMAAWDGRACVFCLIGRYESPDMLQPLLRGVTRSIRDNKTAEWLRAPGGTWRNGWYEDLTGQRWYSDVQSSRQQTELGIPQRQFNTAGDGTEQDCVHTPDCNAMAVT
;
A
#
# COMPACT_ATOMS: atom_id res chain seq x y z
N MET A 1 -14.96 -10.26 -0.15
CA MET A 1 -14.50 -8.92 -0.59
C MET A 1 -15.55 -7.87 -0.23
N ARG A 2 -15.26 -6.57 -0.03
CA ARG A 2 -16.30 -5.54 0.16
C ARG A 2 -16.18 -4.41 -0.87
N VAL A 3 -17.30 -3.92 -1.38
CA VAL A 3 -17.38 -2.82 -2.36
C VAL A 3 -18.28 -1.71 -1.83
N VAL A 4 -17.96 -0.48 -2.21
CA VAL A 4 -18.79 0.71 -1.97
C VAL A 4 -19.45 1.09 -3.30
N ASP A 5 -20.75 1.35 -3.24
CA ASP A 5 -21.59 1.64 -4.42
C ASP A 5 -21.36 3.06 -4.99
N ASP A 6 -20.56 3.89 -4.29
CA ASP A 6 -20.14 5.22 -4.74
C ASP A 6 -18.96 5.74 -3.87
N VAL A 7 -18.20 6.73 -4.37
CA VAL A 7 -17.10 7.43 -3.68
C VAL A 7 -17.56 8.11 -2.38
N LYS A 8 -18.86 8.41 -2.26
CA LYS A 8 -19.47 9.03 -1.07
C LYS A 8 -20.36 8.08 -0.27
N SER A 9 -20.38 6.79 -0.60
CA SER A 9 -21.22 5.83 0.12
C SER A 9 -20.70 5.59 1.54
N ASP A 10 -21.62 5.62 2.50
CA ASP A 10 -21.43 5.22 3.89
C ASP A 10 -21.73 3.72 4.10
N ARG A 11 -22.18 3.03 3.06
CA ARG A 11 -22.59 1.63 3.10
C ARG A 11 -21.56 0.73 2.42
N LEU A 12 -20.93 -0.13 3.22
CA LEU A 12 -20.07 -1.21 2.74
C LEU A 12 -20.91 -2.47 2.48
N VAL A 13 -20.84 -3.01 1.27
CA VAL A 13 -21.50 -4.27 0.92
C VAL A 13 -20.48 -5.40 0.99
N GLU A 14 -20.81 -6.45 1.73
CA GLU A 14 -20.00 -7.67 1.79
C GLU A 14 -20.36 -8.63 0.66
N LEU A 15 -19.35 -9.01 -0.12
CA LEU A 15 -19.40 -10.08 -1.09
C LEU A 15 -18.85 -11.33 -0.42
N GLN A 16 -19.73 -12.27 -0.10
CA GLN A 16 -19.39 -13.61 0.38
C GLN A 16 -18.90 -14.47 -0.79
N ASP A 17 -18.06 -15.47 -0.50
CA ASP A 17 -17.54 -16.45 -1.47
C ASP A 17 -16.91 -15.87 -2.75
N THR A 18 -16.30 -14.69 -2.62
CA THR A 18 -15.57 -14.03 -3.70
C THR A 18 -14.08 -14.19 -3.49
N LEU A 19 -13.39 -14.68 -4.53
CA LEU A 19 -11.95 -14.49 -4.65
C LEU A 19 -11.64 -12.99 -4.54
N PRO A 20 -10.47 -12.59 -4.00
CA PRO A 20 -10.07 -11.19 -4.03
C PRO A 20 -10.16 -10.69 -5.47
N VAL A 21 -11.12 -9.81 -5.77
CA VAL A 21 -11.17 -9.18 -7.09
C VAL A 21 -10.00 -8.22 -7.12
N LEU A 22 -8.99 -8.61 -7.88
CA LEU A 22 -7.94 -7.71 -8.31
C LEU A 22 -8.60 -6.66 -9.21
N ILE A 23 -9.02 -5.54 -8.62
CA ILE A 23 -9.43 -4.39 -9.42
C ILE A 23 -8.14 -3.82 -9.99
N MET A 24 -7.93 -4.16 -11.24
CA MET A 24 -6.89 -3.67 -12.11
C MET A 24 -7.57 -2.56 -12.94
N PRO A 25 -7.60 -1.29 -12.46
CA PRO A 25 -8.26 -0.22 -13.19
C PRO A 25 -7.57 -0.05 -14.55
N PHE A 26 -8.25 0.33 -15.61
CA PHE A 26 -7.68 0.51 -16.96
C PHE A 26 -6.54 1.58 -17.10
N TRP A 27 -5.94 2.00 -15.97
CA TRP A 27 -4.73 2.80 -15.78
C TRP A 27 -3.65 2.02 -14.97
N ASP A 28 -3.84 0.72 -14.73
CA ASP A 28 -3.16 -0.19 -13.79
C ASP A 28 -1.77 -0.68 -14.18
N ASN A 29 -1.40 -0.58 -15.45
CA ASN A 29 -0.09 -1.02 -15.94
C ASN A 29 0.94 0.11 -15.93
N ALA A 30 0.62 1.23 -15.27
CA ALA A 30 1.59 2.29 -15.05
C ALA A 30 2.70 1.74 -14.16
N ILE A 31 3.94 1.95 -14.60
CA ILE A 31 5.12 1.73 -13.77
C ILE A 31 4.87 2.45 -12.43
N TYR A 32 5.09 1.73 -11.33
CA TYR A 32 4.75 2.17 -9.95
C TYR A 32 3.26 2.12 -9.60
N GLY A 33 2.43 1.25 -10.18
CA GLY A 33 1.03 1.06 -9.75
C GLY A 33 0.90 0.73 -8.25
N ARG A 34 -0.03 1.40 -7.55
CA ARG A 34 -0.36 1.12 -6.14
C ARG A 34 -1.69 0.39 -6.01
N TYR A 35 -1.72 -0.58 -5.11
CA TYR A 35 -2.87 -1.42 -4.81
C TYR A 35 -3.29 -1.18 -3.37
N ALA A 36 -4.56 -0.82 -3.17
CA ALA A 36 -5.13 -0.64 -1.86
C ALA A 36 -6.11 -1.77 -1.57
N MET A 37 -5.84 -2.54 -0.51
CA MET A 37 -6.76 -3.53 0.03
C MET A 37 -7.52 -2.90 1.20
N ALA A 38 -8.83 -2.72 1.04
CA ALA A 38 -9.67 -2.12 2.06
C ALA A 38 -9.81 -3.03 3.30
N ALA A 39 -9.76 -2.43 4.49
CA ALA A 39 -10.00 -3.07 5.77
C ALA A 39 -11.40 -2.71 6.32
N TRP A 40 -11.88 -3.47 7.29
CA TRP A 40 -13.22 -3.27 7.88
C TRP A 40 -13.38 -1.96 8.66
N ASP A 41 -12.28 -1.36 9.10
CA ASP A 41 -12.24 -0.13 9.89
C ASP A 41 -12.10 1.13 9.02
N GLY A 42 -12.39 1.04 7.73
CA GLY A 42 -12.29 2.15 6.78
C GLY A 42 -10.86 2.47 6.34
N ARG A 43 -9.86 1.82 6.92
CA ARG A 43 -8.45 1.91 6.51
C ARG A 43 -8.18 1.04 5.28
N ALA A 44 -6.95 1.07 4.80
CA ALA A 44 -6.49 0.13 3.78
C ALA A 44 -5.03 -0.26 4.01
N CYS A 45 -4.65 -1.44 3.53
CA CYS A 45 -3.25 -1.79 3.32
C CYS A 45 -2.87 -1.39 1.89
N VAL A 46 -1.77 -0.64 1.73
CA VAL A 46 -1.31 -0.14 0.43
C VAL A 46 -0.01 -0.84 0.07
N PHE A 47 0.06 -1.32 -1.17
CA PHE A 47 1.18 -2.03 -1.70
C PHE A 47 1.57 -1.49 -3.07
N CYS A 48 2.86 -1.53 -3.39
CA CYS A 48 3.39 -1.20 -4.70
C CYS A 48 3.92 -2.49 -5.32
N LEU A 49 3.60 -2.74 -6.59
CA LEU A 49 4.29 -3.75 -7.36
C LEU A 49 5.62 -3.16 -7.82
N ILE A 50 6.71 -3.88 -7.56
CA ILE A 50 8.08 -3.46 -7.88
C ILE A 50 8.86 -4.58 -8.58
N GLY A 51 10.06 -4.28 -9.07
CA GLY A 51 10.91 -5.28 -9.71
C GLY A 51 10.43 -5.57 -11.13
N ARG A 52 10.12 -6.83 -11.46
CA ARG A 52 9.67 -7.24 -12.81
C ARG A 52 8.43 -6.48 -13.31
N TYR A 53 7.62 -5.96 -12.38
CA TYR A 53 6.43 -5.16 -12.70
C TYR A 53 6.76 -3.71 -13.08
N GLU A 54 7.94 -3.21 -12.70
CA GLU A 54 8.40 -1.85 -13.01
C GLU A 54 9.38 -1.82 -14.18
N SER A 55 10.27 -2.82 -14.28
CA SER A 55 11.24 -2.94 -15.37
C SER A 55 11.36 -4.39 -15.84
N PRO A 56 11.33 -4.65 -17.17
CA PRO A 56 11.56 -5.99 -17.72
C PRO A 56 12.96 -6.54 -17.44
N ASP A 57 13.93 -5.66 -17.14
CA ASP A 57 15.32 -6.06 -16.81
C ASP A 57 15.44 -6.63 -15.39
N MET A 58 14.44 -6.42 -14.53
CA MET A 58 14.40 -6.98 -13.19
C MET A 58 13.68 -8.33 -13.20
N LEU A 59 14.34 -9.37 -12.66
CA LEU A 59 13.81 -10.73 -12.68
C LEU A 59 12.79 -11.03 -11.57
N GLN A 60 12.86 -10.28 -10.46
CA GLN A 60 12.10 -10.56 -9.25
C GLN A 60 10.74 -9.83 -9.30
N PRO A 61 9.60 -10.54 -9.29
CA PRO A 61 8.29 -9.91 -9.20
C PRO A 61 7.94 -9.71 -7.72
N LEU A 62 7.96 -8.46 -7.27
CA LEU A 62 7.89 -8.13 -5.85
C LEU A 62 6.68 -7.26 -5.54
N LEU A 63 6.15 -7.44 -4.33
CA LEU A 63 5.15 -6.57 -3.73
C LEU A 63 5.76 -5.91 -2.49
N ARG A 64 5.73 -4.59 -2.42
CA ARG A 64 6.32 -3.80 -1.32
C ARG A 64 5.23 -3.07 -0.56
N GLY A 65 5.32 -3.04 0.76
CA GLY A 65 4.46 -2.22 1.60
C GLY A 65 5.09 -1.81 2.92
N VAL A 66 4.47 -0.85 3.58
CA VAL A 66 4.71 -0.55 5.00
C VAL A 66 3.60 -1.16 5.83
N THR A 67 3.83 -1.33 7.14
CA THR A 67 2.75 -1.75 8.02
C THR A 67 1.67 -0.67 8.07
N ARG A 68 0.41 -1.12 8.22
CA ARG A 68 -0.77 -0.24 8.24
C ARG A 68 -0.65 0.87 9.28
N SER A 69 -0.23 0.54 10.51
CA SER A 69 -0.09 1.52 11.59
C SER A 69 0.93 2.61 11.27
N ILE A 70 2.02 2.26 10.59
CA ILE A 70 3.05 3.23 10.18
C ILE A 70 2.49 4.17 9.13
N ARG A 71 1.79 3.64 8.12
CA ARG A 71 1.08 4.47 7.13
C ARG A 71 0.16 5.46 7.85
N ASP A 72 -0.74 4.95 8.68
CA ASP A 72 -1.76 5.77 9.36
C ASP A 72 -1.16 6.88 10.21
N ASN A 73 -0.16 6.54 11.04
CA ASN A 73 0.49 7.49 11.93
C ASN A 73 1.25 8.56 11.14
N LYS A 74 2.00 8.15 10.10
CA LYS A 74 2.76 9.09 9.27
C LYS A 74 1.88 9.98 8.42
N THR A 75 0.75 9.49 7.92
CA THR A 75 -0.23 10.33 7.22
C THR A 75 -0.72 11.46 8.14
N ALA A 76 -1.18 11.13 9.35
CA ALA A 76 -1.70 12.12 10.29
C ALA A 76 -0.61 13.12 10.75
N GLU A 77 0.61 12.60 11.02
CA GLU A 77 1.78 13.40 11.40
C GLU A 77 2.16 14.41 10.30
N TRP A 78 2.34 13.94 9.06
CA TRP A 78 2.85 14.78 7.96
C TRP A 78 1.82 15.77 7.44
N LEU A 79 0.54 15.42 7.47
CA LEU A 79 -0.54 16.38 7.18
C LEU A 79 -0.73 17.40 8.31
N ARG A 80 -0.06 17.22 9.46
CA ARG A 80 -0.26 18.01 10.69
C ARG A 80 -1.74 18.10 11.09
N ALA A 81 -2.47 17.01 10.83
CA ALA A 81 -3.91 16.95 11.00
C ALA A 81 -4.29 15.71 11.84
N PRO A 82 -3.84 15.63 13.11
CA PRO A 82 -4.22 14.52 13.98
C PRO A 82 -5.72 14.52 14.26
N GLY A 83 -6.29 13.33 14.49
CA GLY A 83 -7.71 13.16 14.84
C GLY A 83 -8.66 13.00 13.66
N GLY A 84 -8.15 12.95 12.43
CA GLY A 84 -8.93 12.54 11.26
C GLY A 84 -9.35 11.07 11.30
N THR A 85 -10.23 10.68 10.37
CA THR A 85 -10.82 9.35 10.30
C THR A 85 -10.52 8.70 8.96
N TRP A 86 -10.21 7.39 8.97
CA TRP A 86 -10.05 6.63 7.75
C TRP A 86 -11.42 6.15 7.23
N ARG A 87 -11.72 6.42 5.95
CA ARG A 87 -12.92 5.93 5.26
C ARG A 87 -12.55 5.45 3.87
N ASN A 88 -12.89 4.20 3.57
CA ASN A 88 -12.67 3.59 2.25
C ASN A 88 -11.22 3.76 1.74
N GLY A 89 -10.23 3.70 2.62
CA GLY A 89 -8.82 3.86 2.30
C GLY A 89 -8.32 5.31 2.20
N TRP A 90 -9.19 6.29 2.36
CA TRP A 90 -8.89 7.73 2.40
C TRP A 90 -8.80 8.21 3.85
N TYR A 91 -7.84 9.10 4.13
CA TYR A 91 -7.79 9.83 5.38
C TYR A 91 -8.62 11.11 5.24
N GLU A 92 -9.69 11.21 6.02
CA GLU A 92 -10.51 12.42 6.13
C GLU A 92 -10.03 13.26 7.31
N ASP A 93 -9.50 14.45 7.03
CA ASP A 93 -9.09 15.37 8.09
C ASP A 93 -10.27 16.11 8.73
N LEU A 94 -9.98 16.91 9.76
CA LEU A 94 -11.00 17.64 10.51
C LEU A 94 -11.72 18.73 9.69
N THR A 95 -11.18 19.09 8.52
CA THR A 95 -11.80 20.04 7.58
C THR A 95 -12.66 19.34 6.52
N GLY A 96 -12.70 18.00 6.54
CA GLY A 96 -13.41 17.18 5.57
C GLY A 96 -12.64 16.94 4.27
N GLN A 97 -11.35 17.33 4.19
CA GLN A 97 -10.52 17.01 3.03
C GLN A 97 -10.09 15.55 3.06
N ARG A 98 -9.96 14.95 1.88
CA ARG A 98 -9.63 13.54 1.69
C ARG A 98 -8.22 13.38 1.14
N TRP A 99 -7.45 12.53 1.80
CA TRP A 99 -6.05 12.31 1.48
C TRP A 99 -5.80 10.83 1.20
N TYR A 100 -5.19 10.57 0.04
CA TYR A 100 -4.53 9.29 -0.21
C TYR A 100 -3.09 9.39 0.30
N SER A 101 -2.58 8.29 0.85
CA SER A 101 -1.21 8.24 1.35
C SER A 101 -0.57 6.90 1.00
N ASP A 102 0.58 7.00 0.36
CA ASP A 102 1.55 5.94 0.14
C ASP A 102 2.85 6.39 0.84
N VAL A 103 3.30 5.60 1.81
CA VAL A 103 4.43 5.96 2.67
C VAL A 103 5.60 5.07 2.30
N GLN A 104 6.69 5.70 1.87
CA GLN A 104 7.92 5.03 1.47
C GLN A 104 9.11 5.71 2.15
N SER A 105 10.15 4.91 2.39
CA SER A 105 11.49 5.34 2.75
C SER A 105 12.50 4.83 1.72
N SER A 106 13.43 5.69 1.33
CA SER A 106 14.62 5.31 0.56
C SER A 106 15.71 4.69 1.45
N ARG A 107 15.57 4.77 2.78
CA ARG A 107 16.51 4.23 3.77
C ARG A 107 15.76 3.52 4.88
N GLN A 108 15.94 2.21 4.97
CA GLN A 108 15.15 1.35 5.86
C GLN A 108 15.59 1.48 7.32
N GLN A 109 16.86 1.81 7.55
CA GLN A 109 17.45 2.05 8.87
C GLN A 109 17.46 3.56 9.17
N THR A 110 16.28 4.15 9.33
CA THR A 110 16.14 5.58 9.70
C THR A 110 15.34 5.76 10.97
N GLU A 111 15.65 6.84 11.70
CA GLU A 111 14.89 7.28 12.88
C GLU A 111 13.44 7.67 12.54
N LEU A 112 13.10 7.80 11.26
CA LEU A 112 11.75 8.07 10.80
C LEU A 112 10.79 6.91 11.07
N GLY A 113 11.30 5.70 11.32
CA GLY A 113 10.47 4.55 11.71
C GLY A 113 9.53 4.08 10.59
N ILE A 114 10.04 4.05 9.35
CA ILE A 114 9.28 3.60 8.16
C ILE A 114 9.93 2.34 7.57
N PRO A 115 9.95 1.22 8.32
CA PRO A 115 10.39 -0.07 7.81
C PRO A 115 9.42 -0.57 6.74
N GLN A 116 9.97 -1.05 5.64
CA GLN A 116 9.21 -1.72 4.60
C GLN A 116 9.40 -3.22 4.66
N ARG A 117 8.44 -3.93 4.06
CA ARG A 117 8.54 -5.35 3.76
C ARG A 117 8.32 -5.58 2.28
N GLN A 118 9.00 -6.58 1.76
CA GLN A 118 8.85 -7.04 0.39
C GLN A 118 8.41 -8.50 0.37
N PHE A 119 7.55 -8.85 -0.57
CA PHE A 119 7.02 -10.20 -0.75
C PHE A 119 7.30 -10.63 -2.17
N ASN A 120 7.93 -11.79 -2.34
CA ASN A 120 8.08 -12.39 -3.66
C ASN A 120 6.74 -12.97 -4.11
N THR A 121 6.24 -12.47 -5.24
CA THR A 121 4.94 -12.86 -5.81
C THR A 121 5.05 -14.00 -6.81
N ALA A 122 6.25 -14.37 -7.26
CA ALA A 122 6.50 -15.58 -8.04
C ALA A 122 7.29 -16.60 -7.21
N GLY A 123 6.62 -17.66 -6.80
CA GLY A 123 7.21 -18.76 -6.05
C GLY A 123 6.48 -19.02 -4.73
N ASP A 124 7.26 -19.15 -3.66
CA ASP A 124 6.83 -19.60 -2.32
C ASP A 124 6.22 -18.51 -1.43
N GLY A 125 6.16 -17.26 -1.90
CA GLY A 125 5.62 -16.14 -1.11
C GLY A 125 6.59 -15.59 -0.06
N THR A 126 7.90 -15.84 -0.21
CA THR A 126 8.91 -15.39 0.78
C THR A 126 8.81 -13.89 1.09
N GLU A 127 8.79 -13.59 2.39
CA GLU A 127 8.83 -12.25 2.95
C GLU A 127 10.28 -11.83 3.23
N GLN A 128 10.61 -10.57 2.90
CA GLN A 128 11.88 -9.93 3.23
C GLN A 128 11.64 -8.73 4.14
N ASP A 129 12.31 -8.73 5.29
CA ASP A 129 12.36 -7.59 6.20
C ASP A 129 13.47 -6.63 5.76
N CYS A 130 13.08 -5.47 5.24
CA CYS A 130 14.00 -4.52 4.66
C CYS A 130 14.86 -3.77 5.67
N VAL A 131 14.58 -3.88 6.96
CA VAL A 131 15.45 -3.32 8.01
C VAL A 131 16.73 -4.15 8.15
N HIS A 132 16.58 -5.47 8.02
CA HIS A 132 17.62 -6.45 8.30
C HIS A 132 18.24 -7.07 7.03
N THR A 133 17.69 -6.74 5.86
CA THR A 133 18.16 -7.26 4.57
C THR A 133 18.83 -6.14 3.77
N PRO A 134 20.11 -6.28 3.40
CA PRO A 134 20.87 -5.21 2.72
C PRO A 134 20.38 -4.88 1.29
N ASP A 135 19.56 -5.73 0.67
CA ASP A 135 19.15 -5.62 -0.74
C ASP A 135 17.71 -5.13 -0.97
N CYS A 136 17.07 -4.57 0.06
CA CYS A 136 15.74 -4.01 -0.13
C CYS A 136 15.79 -2.74 -0.96
N ASN A 137 15.24 -2.84 -2.19
CA ASN A 137 15.30 -1.86 -3.29
C ASN A 137 16.53 -1.99 -4.19
N ALA A 138 17.10 -3.19 -4.36
CA ALA A 138 18.01 -3.42 -5.47
C ALA A 138 17.26 -3.18 -6.79
N MET A 139 17.33 -1.94 -7.29
CA MET A 139 17.45 -1.67 -8.72
C MET A 139 18.74 -2.35 -9.17
N ALA A 140 18.81 -3.68 -9.13
CA ALA A 140 19.94 -4.44 -9.63
C ALA A 140 19.86 -4.39 -11.15
N VAL A 141 20.28 -3.23 -11.67
CA VAL A 141 20.73 -3.09 -13.04
C VAL A 141 21.99 -3.93 -13.12
N THR A 142 21.91 -5.08 -13.78
CA THR A 142 23.09 -5.69 -14.40
C THR A 142 23.49 -4.89 -15.63
#